data_AF-A0A964MC10-F1
#
_entry.id   AF-A0A964MC10-F1
#
_cell.length_a   1.000
_cell.length_b   1.000
_cell.length_c   1.000
_cell.angle_alpha   90.00
_cell.angle_beta   90.00
_cell.angle_gamma   90.00
#
_symmetry.space_group_name_H-M   'P 1'
#
loop_
_entity.id
_entity.type
_entity.pdbx_description
1 polymer ?
#
loop_
_entity_poly.entity_id
_entity_poly.type
_entity_poly.pdbx_seq_one_letter_code
_entity_poly.pdbx_strand_id
1 'polypeptide(L)'
;MKPSRYNHIVRRRGRLPALYNCRSRGLCELDAARGAIYNGLQIPITRNLMNPKDPVMERFLDELRGGRMLVEEACDEAVELQLERDLHRHDRSRLSLALQLTTRCQAGCADCPCN
;
A
#
# COMPACT_ATOMS: atom_id res chain seq x y z
N MET A 1 4.58 -2.62 -18.30
CA MET A 1 4.24 -1.79 -17.11
C MET A 1 2.89 -2.20 -16.53
N LYS A 2 2.86 -2.58 -15.26
CA LYS A 2 1.65 -2.89 -14.50
C LYS A 2 1.66 -2.09 -13.19
N PRO A 3 0.51 -1.71 -12.63
CA PRO A 3 0.46 -1.12 -11.29
C PRO A 3 1.04 -2.07 -10.25
N SER A 4 1.77 -1.54 -9.26
CA SER A 4 2.30 -2.34 -8.15
C SER A 4 1.18 -2.90 -7.28
N ARG A 5 1.36 -4.12 -6.77
CA ARG A 5 0.42 -4.76 -5.83
C ARG A 5 0.37 -4.07 -4.47
N TYR A 6 1.39 -3.27 -4.14
CA TYR A 6 1.50 -2.50 -2.90
C TYR A 6 0.79 -1.15 -2.94
N ASN A 7 0.15 -0.82 -4.07
CA ASN A 7 -0.59 0.42 -4.22
C ASN A 7 -1.99 0.31 -3.60
N HIS A 8 -2.34 1.28 -2.77
CA HIS A 8 -3.64 1.41 -2.13
C HIS A 8 -4.23 2.79 -2.39
N ILE A 9 -5.55 2.86 -2.64
CA ILE A 9 -6.26 4.13 -2.71
C ILE A 9 -6.67 4.54 -1.30
N VAL A 10 -6.16 5.67 -0.83
CA VAL A 10 -6.47 6.25 0.47
C VAL A 10 -7.40 7.43 0.28
N ARG A 11 -8.60 7.36 0.87
CA ARG A 11 -9.55 8.49 0.91
C ARG A 11 -9.22 9.40 2.08
N ARG A 12 -9.15 10.70 1.84
CA ARG A 12 -8.75 11.71 2.84
C ARG A 12 -9.85 12.77 2.94
N ARG A 13 -10.27 13.11 4.15
CA ARG A 13 -11.35 14.09 4.38
C ARG A 13 -10.90 15.48 3.90
N GLY A 14 -11.67 16.10 3.01
CA GLY A 14 -11.38 17.45 2.48
C GLY A 14 -10.19 17.53 1.53
N ARG A 15 -9.68 16.40 1.02
CA ARG A 15 -8.57 16.35 0.06
C ARG A 15 -8.87 15.35 -1.05
N LEU A 16 -8.14 15.45 -2.15
CA LEU A 16 -8.20 14.44 -3.21
C LEU A 16 -7.82 13.05 -2.64
N PRO A 17 -8.45 11.97 -3.13
CA PRO A 17 -7.94 10.63 -2.93
C PRO A 17 -6.46 10.55 -3.33
N ALA A 18 -5.69 9.69 -2.67
CA ALA A 18 -4.30 9.48 -3.00
C ALA A 18 -4.02 8.01 -3.25
N LEU A 19 -3.16 7.75 -4.23
CA LEU A 19 -2.49 6.48 -4.39
C LEU A 19 -1.29 6.43 -3.44
N TYR A 20 -1.26 5.44 -2.57
CA TYR A 20 -0.18 5.21 -1.62
C TYR A 20 0.47 3.86 -1.89
N ASN A 21 1.77 3.83 -2.10
CA ASN A 21 2.52 2.58 -2.18
C ASN A 21 3.10 2.25 -0.80
N CYS A 22 2.63 1.17 -0.19
CA CYS A 22 3.06 0.84 1.18
C CYS A 22 4.53 0.40 1.28
N ARG A 23 5.13 -0.06 0.17
CA ARG A 23 6.54 -0.47 0.11
C ARG A 23 7.47 0.72 -0.06
N SER A 24 7.26 1.56 -1.07
CA SER A 24 8.09 2.75 -1.32
C SER A 24 7.75 3.93 -0.40
N ARG A 25 6.62 3.84 0.31
CA ARG A 25 5.98 4.95 1.05
C ARG A 25 5.68 6.17 0.17
N GLY A 26 5.66 5.98 -1.15
CA GLY A 26 5.32 7.02 -2.11
C GLY A 26 3.84 7.37 -2.02
N LEU A 27 3.51 8.63 -2.30
CA LEU A 27 2.16 9.14 -2.33
C LEU A 27 1.95 9.97 -3.60
N CYS A 28 0.85 9.72 -4.31
CA CYS A 28 0.46 10.46 -5.51
C CYS A 28 -1.02 10.83 -5.43
N GLU A 29 -1.37 12.10 -5.65
CA GLU A 29 -2.78 12.51 -5.62
C GLU A 29 -3.52 12.10 -6.89
N LEU A 30 -4.76 11.65 -6.70
CA LEU A 30 -5.63 11.18 -7.76
C LEU A 30 -6.82 12.15 -7.90
N ASP A 31 -6.73 13.03 -8.88
CA ASP A 31 -7.91 13.68 -9.44
C ASP A 31 -8.69 12.69 -10.34
N ALA A 32 -9.83 13.14 -10.90
CA ALA A 32 -10.69 12.28 -11.70
C ALA A 32 -9.97 11.72 -12.96
N ALA A 33 -9.13 12.52 -13.61
CA ALA A 33 -8.41 12.12 -14.82
C ALA A 33 -7.29 11.12 -14.49
N ARG A 34 -6.47 11.44 -13.48
CA ARG A 34 -5.41 10.56 -12.96
C ARG A 34 -5.97 9.23 -12.46
N GLY A 35 -7.11 9.26 -11.77
CA GLY A 35 -7.83 8.06 -11.33
C GLY A 35 -8.27 7.19 -12.51
N ALA A 36 -8.80 7.80 -13.58
CA ALA A 36 -9.20 7.07 -14.79
C ALA A 36 -7.99 6.44 -15.50
N ILE A 37 -6.88 7.18 -15.65
CA ILE A 37 -5.64 6.66 -16.25
C ILE A 37 -5.09 5.50 -15.42
N TYR A 38 -5.00 5.65 -14.10
CA TYR A 38 -4.46 4.60 -13.22
C TYR A 38 -5.32 3.33 -13.26
N ASN A 39 -6.65 3.46 -13.23
CA ASN A 39 -7.55 2.31 -13.37
C ASN A 39 -7.44 1.69 -14.77
N GLY A 40 -7.24 2.51 -15.81
CA GLY A 40 -7.01 2.05 -17.18
C GLY A 40 -5.75 1.19 -17.34
N LEU A 41 -4.74 1.36 -16.48
CA LEU A 41 -3.54 0.53 -16.44
C LEU A 41 -3.78 -0.86 -15.85
N GLN A 42 -4.82 -1.04 -15.03
CA GLN A 42 -5.17 -2.34 -14.43
C GLN A 42 -5.86 -3.27 -15.42
N ILE A 43 -6.57 -2.71 -16.41
CA ILE A 43 -7.34 -3.47 -17.39
C ILE A 43 -6.58 -3.48 -18.74
N PRO A 44 -6.18 -4.66 -19.26
CA PRO A 44 -5.37 -4.76 -20.48
C PRO A 44 -6.00 -4.10 -21.72
N ILE A 45 -7.33 -4.15 -21.83
CA ILE A 45 -8.07 -3.62 -22.98
C ILE A 45 -8.05 -2.08 -22.99
N THR A 46 -8.32 -1.45 -21.85
CA THR A 46 -8.33 0.02 -21.74
C THR A 46 -6.95 0.62 -21.89
N ARG A 47 -5.89 -0.13 -21.56
CA ARG A 47 -4.51 0.31 -21.79
C ARG A 47 -4.23 0.61 -23.26
N ASN A 48 -4.79 -0.17 -24.18
CA ASN A 48 -4.62 0.05 -25.62
C ASN A 48 -5.45 1.22 -26.16
N LEU A 49 -6.43 1.69 -25.38
CA LEU A 49 -7.28 2.84 -25.71
C LEU A 49 -6.72 4.16 -25.16
N MET A 50 -5.69 4.11 -24.32
CA MET A 50 -5.02 5.29 -23.82
C MET A 50 -4.15 5.90 -24.92
N ASN A 51 -4.28 7.22 -25.16
CA ASN A 51 -3.51 7.90 -26.20
C ASN A 51 -2.06 8.14 -25.74
N PRO A 52 -1.05 7.42 -26.28
CA PRO A 52 0.35 7.56 -25.89
C PRO A 52 0.95 8.94 -26.16
N LYS A 53 0.30 9.77 -26.98
CA LYS A 53 0.75 11.13 -27.30
C LYS A 53 0.09 12.21 -26.43
N ASP A 54 -0.72 11.84 -25.44
CA ASP A 54 -1.30 12.80 -24.50
C ASP A 54 -0.23 13.23 -23.46
N PRO A 55 0.18 14.52 -23.44
CA PRO A 55 1.20 15.00 -22.52
C PRO A 55 0.74 15.02 -21.05
N VAL A 56 -0.56 14.98 -20.76
CA VAL A 56 -1.07 14.82 -19.39
C VAL A 56 -0.81 13.40 -18.91
N MET A 57 -1.06 12.42 -19.77
CA MET A 57 -0.84 11.02 -19.46
C MET A 57 0.64 10.70 -19.30
N GLU A 58 1.49 11.19 -20.21
CA GLU A 58 2.94 10.93 -20.16
C GLU A 58 3.55 11.46 -18.85
N ARG A 59 3.25 12.71 -18.48
CA ARG A 59 3.69 13.29 -17.20
C ARG A 59 3.22 12.48 -16.00
N PHE A 60 1.98 12.01 -16.02
CA PHE A 60 1.46 11.20 -14.92
C PHE A 60 2.12 9.82 -14.84
N LEU A 61 2.42 9.18 -15.98
CA LEU A 61 3.16 7.93 -16.01
C LEU A 61 4.58 8.10 -15.46
N ASP A 62 5.24 9.23 -15.75
CA ASP A 62 6.56 9.54 -15.20
C ASP A 62 6.50 9.78 -13.68
N GLU A 63 5.48 10.48 -13.17
CA GLU A 63 5.24 10.58 -11.73
C GLU A 63 5.07 9.20 -11.08
N LEU A 64 4.31 8.30 -11.71
CA LEU A 64 4.11 6.94 -11.22
C LEU A 64 5.41 6.12 -11.23
N ARG A 65 6.26 6.28 -12.25
CA ARG A 65 7.60 5.65 -12.31
C ARG A 65 8.50 6.18 -11.20
N GLY A 66 8.60 7.51 -11.06
CA GLY A 66 9.40 8.16 -10.02
C GLY A 66 8.97 7.78 -8.60
N GLY A 67 7.66 7.57 -8.39
CA GLY A 67 7.10 7.12 -7.11
C GLY A 67 7.19 5.62 -6.83
N ARG A 68 7.81 4.83 -7.72
CA ARG A 68 7.83 3.35 -7.68
C ARG A 68 6.42 2.74 -7.58
N MET A 69 5.44 3.38 -8.23
CA MET A 69 4.05 2.96 -8.27
C MET A 69 3.78 1.92 -9.36
N LEU A 70 4.75 1.69 -10.25
CA LEU A 70 4.68 0.71 -11.33
C LEU A 70 5.69 -0.41 -11.08
N VAL A 71 5.34 -1.63 -11.48
CA VAL A 71 6.26 -2.78 -11.48
C VAL A 71 7.16 -2.68 -12.71
N GLU A 72 8.47 -2.62 -12.50
CA GLU A 72 9.47 -2.87 -13.53
C GLU A 72 9.48 -4.37 -13.82
N GLU A 73 9.36 -4.75 -15.09
CA GLU A 73 9.16 -6.14 -15.55
C GLU A 73 10.30 -7.10 -15.14
N ALA A 74 11.39 -6.59 -14.57
CA ALA A 74 12.52 -7.35 -14.03
C ALA A 74 12.39 -7.75 -12.54
N CYS A 75 11.45 -7.19 -11.78
CA CYS A 75 11.21 -7.61 -10.40
C CYS A 75 10.19 -8.75 -10.38
N ASP A 76 10.64 -9.95 -10.03
CA ASP A 76 9.78 -11.10 -9.80
C ASP A 76 9.05 -10.91 -8.45
N GLU A 77 8.04 -10.05 -8.48
CA GLU A 77 7.29 -9.54 -7.30
C GLU A 77 6.72 -10.70 -6.45
N ALA A 78 6.48 -11.86 -7.06
CA ALA A 78 6.07 -13.09 -6.37
C ALA A 78 7.19 -13.70 -5.52
N VAL A 79 8.44 -13.68 -6.01
CA VAL A 79 9.62 -14.16 -5.29
C VAL A 79 9.94 -13.22 -4.12
N GLU A 80 9.84 -11.91 -4.31
CA GLU A 80 10.03 -10.94 -3.23
C GLU A 80 8.96 -11.06 -2.14
N LEU A 81 7.68 -11.21 -2.52
CA LEU A 81 6.58 -11.46 -1.57
C LEU A 81 6.79 -12.74 -0.77
N GLN A 82 7.27 -13.80 -1.43
CA GLN A 82 7.60 -15.05 -0.78
C GLN A 82 8.74 -14.86 0.24
N LEU A 83 9.77 -14.09 -0.12
CA LEU A 83 10.91 -13.81 0.73
C LEU A 83 10.53 -12.96 1.95
N GLU A 84 9.73 -11.90 1.76
CA GLU A 84 9.18 -11.10 2.87
C GLU A 84 8.27 -11.94 3.77
N ARG A 85 7.40 -12.77 3.19
CA ARG A 85 6.53 -13.67 3.96
C ARG A 85 7.36 -14.62 4.81
N ASP A 86 8.42 -15.19 4.25
CA ASP A 86 9.27 -16.14 4.98
C ASP A 86 10.10 -15.42 6.06
N LEU A 87 10.58 -14.19 5.81
CA LEU A 87 11.20 -13.33 6.83
C LEU A 87 10.23 -13.02 7.98
N HIS A 88 8.99 -12.64 7.67
CA HIS A 88 7.96 -12.33 8.67
C HIS A 88 7.39 -13.55 9.37
N ARG A 89 7.38 -14.72 8.73
CA ARG A 89 6.96 -15.99 9.35
C ARG A 89 7.86 -16.40 10.52
N HIS A 90 9.12 -15.99 10.47
CA HIS A 90 10.11 -16.26 11.50
C HIS A 90 10.36 -15.06 12.44
N ASP A 91 9.62 -13.96 12.23
CA ASP A 91 9.66 -12.80 13.10
C ASP A 91 8.94 -13.10 14.42
N ARG A 92 9.73 -13.48 15.43
CA ARG A 92 9.28 -13.76 16.80
C ARG A 92 8.86 -12.50 17.58
N SER A 93 9.01 -11.30 17.00
CA SER A 93 8.62 -10.04 17.65
C SER A 93 7.11 -9.77 17.61
N ARG A 94 6.34 -10.52 16.81
CA ARG A 94 4.89 -10.37 16.72
C ARG A 94 4.15 -11.65 17.06
N LEU A 95 3.09 -11.47 17.85
CA LEU A 95 2.13 -12.43 18.39
C LEU A 95 2.53 -13.06 19.73
N SER A 96 2.73 -12.22 20.75
CA SER A 96 2.52 -12.64 22.14
C SER A 96 1.03 -12.44 22.48
N LEU A 97 0.36 -13.54 22.87
CA LEU A 97 -0.99 -13.49 23.41
C LEU A 97 -0.89 -13.45 24.94
N ALA A 98 -1.18 -12.29 25.53
CA ALA A 98 -1.32 -12.18 26.98
C ALA A 98 -2.76 -12.54 27.36
N LEU A 99 -2.94 -13.65 28.09
CA LEU A 99 -4.24 -14.08 28.61
C LEU A 99 -4.40 -13.64 30.06
N GLN A 100 -5.33 -12.72 30.31
CA GLN A 100 -5.75 -12.36 31.66
C GLN A 100 -6.95 -13.21 32.06
N LEU A 101 -6.72 -14.21 32.91
CA LEU A 101 -7.76 -15.15 33.34
C LEU A 101 -8.78 -14.52 34.32
N THR A 102 -8.35 -13.48 35.05
CA THR A 102 -9.20 -12.75 35.99
C THR A 102 -8.74 -11.30 36.14
N THR A 103 -9.68 -10.39 36.33
CA THR A 103 -9.44 -8.99 36.70
C THR A 103 -9.55 -8.76 38.21
N ARG A 104 -9.95 -9.77 38.99
CA ARG A 104 -10.09 -9.65 40.46
C ARG A 104 -8.72 -9.74 41.13
N CYS A 105 -8.30 -8.67 41.79
CA CYS A 105 -7.08 -8.58 42.59
C CYS A 105 -7.40 -7.92 43.94
N GLN A 106 -6.86 -8.45 45.05
CA GLN A 106 -7.08 -7.91 46.40
C GLN A 106 -5.95 -6.98 46.87
N ALA A 107 -4.89 -6.84 46.07
CA ALA A 107 -3.65 -6.19 46.49
C ALA A 107 -3.68 -4.65 46.45
N GLY A 108 -4.68 -4.03 45.81
CA GLY A 108 -4.90 -2.58 45.88
C GLY A 108 -3.70 -1.71 45.49
N CYS A 109 -2.88 -2.13 44.53
CA CYS A 109 -1.63 -1.47 44.19
C CYS A 109 -1.86 -0.11 43.48
N ALA A 110 -1.18 0.95 43.94
CA ALA A 110 -1.33 2.31 43.40
C ALA A 110 -1.02 2.44 41.90
N ASP A 111 -0.06 1.66 41.37
CA ASP A 111 0.41 1.76 39.98
C ASP A 111 -0.03 0.59 39.09
N CYS A 112 -0.97 -0.25 39.54
CA CYS A 112 -1.42 -1.37 38.73
C CYS A 112 -2.51 -0.92 37.74
N PRO A 113 -2.36 -1.16 36.42
CA PRO A 113 -3.36 -0.77 35.42
C PRO A 113 -4.69 -1.55 35.53
N CYS A 114 -4.75 -2.57 36.39
CA CYS A 114 -5.95 -3.35 36.68
C CYS A 114 -6.67 -2.93 37.96
N ASN A 115 -6.17 -1.90 38.66
CA ASN A 115 -6.68 -1.42 39.95
C ASN A 115 -7.61 -0.21 39.79
#